data_AF-A0A645FZB4-F1
#
_entry.id   AF-A0A645FZB4-F1
#
_cell.length_a   1.000
_cell.length_b   1.000
_cell.length_c   1.000
_cell.angle_alpha   90.00
_cell.angle_beta   90.00
_cell.angle_gamma   90.00
#
_symmetry.space_group_name_H-M   'P 1'
#
loop_
_entity.id
_entity.type
_entity.pdbx_description
1 polymer ?
#
loop_
_entity_poly.entity_id
_entity_poly.type
_entity_poly.pdbx_seq_one_letter_code
_entity_poly.pdbx_strand_id
1 'polypeptide(L)'
;MKPSIVTPGLSKYFETQLEPFRTILTQADNEIENANGFLCIGYGFNDIHVQPKLITQIKNNKPIIVISKEITPKTKQAIIDNKSRAYILIEEANTTDTRIYSSLFPTPEIIPNVSYWTLAEYLKLIKS
;
A
#
# COMPACT_ATOMS: atom_id res chain seq x y z
N MET A 1 23.03 -6.68 30.56
CA MET A 1 21.87 -7.18 29.77
C MET A 1 21.57 -8.60 30.21
N LYS A 2 20.31 -8.92 30.54
CA LYS A 2 19.85 -10.28 30.84
C LYS A 2 19.07 -10.81 29.63
N PRO A 3 19.31 -12.04 29.16
CA PRO A 3 18.54 -12.60 28.06
C PRO A 3 17.13 -12.95 28.54
N SER A 4 16.11 -12.60 27.75
CA SER A 4 14.72 -12.97 28.00
C SER A 4 14.27 -13.92 26.88
N ILE A 5 13.76 -15.09 27.26
CA ILE A 5 13.23 -16.10 26.35
C ILE A 5 11.71 -16.01 26.40
N VAL A 6 11.07 -15.75 25.27
CA VAL A 6 9.60 -15.73 25.14
C VAL A 6 9.14 -17.12 24.70
N THR A 7 8.42 -17.83 25.57
CA THR A 7 7.81 -19.14 25.26
C THR A 7 6.51 -18.98 24.45
N PRO A 8 6.22 -19.89 23.50
CA PRO A 8 5.03 -19.78 22.66
C PRO A 8 3.77 -20.14 23.46
N GLY A 9 2.94 -19.13 23.74
CA GLY A 9 1.64 -19.26 24.39
C GLY A 9 0.75 -18.05 24.08
N LEU A 10 -0.55 -18.17 24.35
CA LEU A 10 -1.62 -17.18 24.06
C LEU A 10 -1.37 -15.76 24.62
N SER A 11 -0.33 -15.58 25.44
CA SER A 11 0.15 -14.30 25.96
C SER A 11 1.01 -13.48 24.97
N LYS A 12 1.35 -14.01 23.78
CA LYS A 12 2.09 -13.27 22.73
C LYS A 12 1.39 -11.98 22.26
N TYR A 13 0.09 -11.84 22.51
CA TYR A 13 -0.69 -10.67 22.11
C TYR A 13 -0.50 -9.44 23.01
N PHE A 14 0.13 -9.59 24.19
CA PHE A 14 0.37 -8.46 25.12
C PHE A 14 1.81 -7.94 25.14
N GLU A 15 2.75 -8.64 24.49
CA GLU A 15 4.18 -8.23 24.47
C GLU A 15 4.57 -7.33 23.29
N THR A 16 3.65 -6.97 22.38
CA THR A 16 3.91 -5.91 21.36
C THR A 16 3.92 -4.50 21.97
N GLN A 17 3.58 -4.36 23.25
CA GLN A 17 3.70 -3.12 24.02
C GLN A 17 5.04 -2.99 24.76
N LEU A 18 5.95 -3.95 24.64
CA LEU A 18 7.31 -3.87 25.20
C LEU A 18 8.29 -3.35 24.15
N GLU A 19 9.14 -2.41 24.56
CA GLU A 19 10.29 -1.91 23.77
C GLU A 19 11.11 -3.08 23.19
N PRO A 20 11.56 -3.03 21.92
CA PRO A 20 11.76 -1.86 21.05
C PRO A 20 10.69 -1.64 19.96
N PHE A 21 9.60 -2.41 19.97
CA PHE A 21 8.62 -2.41 18.87
C PHE A 21 7.76 -1.13 18.82
N ARG A 22 7.49 -0.48 19.96
CA ARG A 22 6.76 0.81 20.02
C ARG A 22 7.52 1.94 19.36
N THR A 23 8.83 2.04 19.60
CA THR A 23 9.68 3.10 19.02
C THR A 23 9.72 2.99 17.49
N ILE A 24 9.87 1.78 16.94
CA ILE A 24 9.89 1.55 15.49
C ILE A 24 8.54 1.90 14.86
N LEU A 25 7.43 1.50 15.48
CA LEU A 25 6.08 1.83 15.01
C LEU A 25 5.85 3.35 15.05
N THR A 26 6.25 4.01 16.13
CA THR A 26 6.08 5.47 16.29
C THR A 26 6.91 6.25 15.26
N GLN A 27 8.13 5.79 14.95
CA GLN A 27 8.92 6.38 13.88
C GLN A 27 8.28 6.15 12.51
N ALA A 28 7.83 4.93 12.22
CA ALA A 28 7.12 4.65 10.97
C ALA A 28 5.85 5.51 10.82
N ASP A 29 5.14 5.75 11.91
CA ASP A 29 3.96 6.61 11.95
C ASP A 29 4.30 8.06 11.63
N ASN A 30 5.37 8.61 12.24
CA ASN A 30 5.84 9.95 11.93
C ASN A 30 6.28 10.08 10.47
N GLU A 31 6.92 9.06 9.90
CA GLU A 31 7.29 9.05 8.48
C GLU A 31 6.05 9.01 7.58
N ILE A 32 5.03 8.22 7.91
CA ILE A 32 3.74 8.21 7.19
C ILE A 32 3.07 9.59 7.24
N GLU A 33 3.10 10.26 8.40
CA GLU A 33 2.55 11.60 8.56
C GLU A 33 3.31 12.68 7.80
N ASN A 34 4.62 12.53 7.61
CA ASN A 34 5.47 13.48 6.90
C ASN A 34 5.72 13.13 5.42
N ALA A 35 5.37 11.91 4.98
CA ALA A 35 5.62 11.44 3.62
C ALA A 35 4.91 12.32 2.57
N ASN A 36 5.58 12.57 1.45
CA ASN A 36 5.00 13.33 0.33
C ASN A 36 4.01 12.52 -0.53
N GLY A 37 3.99 11.21 -0.37
CA GLY A 37 3.14 10.30 -1.13
C GLY A 37 3.42 8.85 -0.76
N PHE A 38 2.59 7.95 -1.28
CA PHE A 38 2.64 6.52 -0.93
C PHE A 38 2.75 5.65 -2.18
N LEU A 39 3.58 4.61 -2.09
CA LEU A 39 3.65 3.53 -3.06
C LEU A 39 3.38 2.22 -2.35
N CYS A 40 2.29 1.56 -2.72
CA CYS A 40 1.87 0.29 -2.16
C CYS A 40 1.98 -0.79 -3.24
N ILE A 41 2.81 -1.81 -3.02
CA ILE A 41 2.99 -2.93 -3.97
C ILE A 41 2.51 -4.22 -3.30
N GLY A 42 1.59 -4.95 -3.96
CA GLY A 42 1.03 -6.21 -3.45
C GLY A 42 0.24 -6.05 -2.15
N TYR A 43 -0.25 -4.85 -1.84
CA TYR A 43 -0.89 -4.54 -0.58
C TYR A 43 -2.42 -4.69 -0.65
N GLY A 44 -2.95 -5.60 0.17
CA GLY A 44 -4.38 -5.93 0.18
C GLY A 44 -5.27 -5.03 1.05
N PHE A 45 -4.73 -3.96 1.67
CA PHE A 45 -5.48 -3.06 2.56
C PHE A 45 -6.25 -3.83 3.66
N ASN A 46 -5.53 -4.64 4.42
CA ASN A 46 -6.08 -5.45 5.53
C ASN A 46 -5.30 -5.25 6.84
N ASP A 47 -4.54 -4.16 6.96
CA ASP A 47 -3.74 -3.84 8.15
C ASP A 47 -4.48 -2.87 9.07
N ILE A 48 -4.73 -3.26 10.33
CA ILE A 48 -5.49 -2.46 11.29
C ILE A 48 -4.73 -1.22 11.78
N HIS A 49 -3.40 -1.19 11.68
CA HIS A 49 -2.56 -0.12 12.20
C HIS A 49 -2.15 0.88 11.11
N VAL A 50 -1.78 0.40 9.93
CA VAL A 50 -1.27 1.24 8.83
C VAL A 50 -2.41 1.83 7.99
N GLN A 51 -3.47 1.06 7.74
CA GLN A 51 -4.57 1.47 6.85
C GLN A 51 -5.28 2.75 7.31
N PRO A 52 -5.63 2.96 8.59
CA PRO A 52 -6.30 4.18 9.02
C PRO A 52 -5.44 5.44 8.81
N LYS A 53 -4.13 5.31 9.03
CA LYS A 53 -3.17 6.41 8.84
C LYS A 53 -3.02 6.75 7.37
N LEU A 54 -2.83 5.73 6.54
CA LEU A 54 -2.74 5.89 5.09
C LEU A 54 -3.99 6.58 4.53
N ILE A 55 -5.20 6.14 4.94
CA ILE A 55 -6.46 6.79 4.55
C ILE A 55 -6.52 8.25 5.00
N THR A 56 -6.09 8.55 6.23
CA THR A 56 -6.04 9.93 6.75
C THR A 56 -5.12 10.80 5.90
N GLN A 57 -3.96 10.28 5.52
CA GLN A 57 -2.99 10.99 4.70
C GLN A 57 -3.46 11.20 3.25
N ILE A 58 -4.12 10.20 2.66
CA ILE A 58 -4.73 10.30 1.33
C ILE A 58 -5.86 11.35 1.33
N LYS A 59 -6.68 11.41 2.38
CA LYS A 59 -7.69 12.46 2.56
C LYS A 59 -7.08 13.87 2.65
N ASN A 60 -5.86 13.97 3.17
CA ASN A 60 -5.08 15.21 3.20
C ASN A 60 -4.40 15.55 1.85
N ASN A 61 -4.93 15.02 0.73
CA ASN A 61 -4.44 15.23 -0.64
C ASN A 61 -3.06 14.66 -0.94
N LYS A 62 -2.56 13.70 -0.15
CA LYS A 62 -1.30 13.04 -0.49
C LYS A 62 -1.52 12.00 -1.60
N PRO A 63 -0.69 12.02 -2.66
CA PRO A 63 -0.80 11.07 -3.76
C PRO A 63 -0.50 9.65 -3.31
N ILE A 64 -1.24 8.69 -3.88
CA ILE A 64 -1.01 7.26 -3.65
C ILE A 64 -0.97 6.47 -4.96
N ILE A 65 0.00 5.59 -5.08
CA ILE A 65 0.10 4.61 -6.16
C ILE A 65 -0.05 3.22 -5.55
N VAL A 66 -0.96 2.41 -6.06
CA VAL A 66 -1.12 1.00 -5.68
C VAL A 66 -0.89 0.12 -6.88
N ILE A 67 0.02 -0.84 -6.75
CA ILE A 67 0.34 -1.82 -7.78
C ILE A 67 0.05 -3.20 -7.19
N SER A 68 -0.88 -3.93 -7.78
CA SER A 68 -1.19 -5.30 -7.35
C SER A 68 -1.56 -6.14 -8.57
N LYS A 69 -1.43 -7.46 -8.48
CA LYS A 69 -1.95 -8.35 -9.52
C LYS A 69 -3.48 -8.20 -9.62
N GLU A 70 -4.15 -8.22 -8.48
CA GLU A 70 -5.60 -7.96 -8.36
C GLU A 70 -5.82 -6.89 -7.29
N ILE A 71 -6.59 -5.85 -7.61
CA ILE A 71 -6.95 -4.83 -6.62
C ILE A 71 -8.24 -5.27 -5.94
N THR A 72 -8.16 -5.47 -4.63
CA THR A 72 -9.32 -5.92 -3.84
C THR A 72 -10.42 -4.85 -3.79
N PRO A 73 -11.70 -5.23 -3.63
CA PRO A 73 -12.78 -4.28 -3.45
C PRO A 73 -12.55 -3.33 -2.27
N LYS A 74 -11.93 -3.81 -1.19
CA LYS A 74 -11.57 -2.98 -0.02
C LYS A 74 -10.61 -1.85 -0.40
N THR A 75 -9.60 -2.13 -1.22
CA THR A 75 -8.67 -1.11 -1.72
C THR A 75 -9.39 -0.06 -2.55
N LYS A 76 -10.30 -0.49 -3.45
CA LYS A 76 -11.12 0.43 -4.26
C LYS A 76 -11.97 1.33 -3.36
N GLN A 77 -12.66 0.77 -2.38
CA GLN A 77 -13.45 1.55 -1.40
C GLN A 77 -12.56 2.50 -0.57
N ALA A 78 -11.40 2.03 -0.11
CA ALA A 78 -10.49 2.82 0.71
C ALA A 78 -9.94 4.06 -0.03
N ILE A 79 -9.79 4.00 -1.35
CA ILE A 79 -9.16 5.07 -2.14
C ILE A 79 -10.19 5.88 -2.94
N ILE A 80 -11.10 5.20 -3.64
CA ILE A 80 -12.11 5.81 -4.51
C ILE A 80 -13.25 6.41 -3.67
N ASP A 81 -13.86 5.63 -2.76
CA ASP A 81 -15.00 6.11 -1.97
C ASP A 81 -14.59 7.20 -0.96
N ASN A 82 -13.33 7.19 -0.52
CA ASN A 82 -12.77 8.23 0.34
C ASN A 82 -12.39 9.51 -0.42
N LYS A 83 -12.74 9.62 -1.71
CA LYS A 83 -12.53 10.79 -2.57
C LYS A 83 -11.08 11.27 -2.58
N SER A 84 -10.14 10.33 -2.67
CA SER A 84 -8.74 10.69 -2.90
C SER A 84 -8.62 11.55 -4.16
N ARG A 85 -8.00 12.73 -4.03
CA ARG A 85 -7.79 13.65 -5.16
C ARG A 85 -6.71 13.19 -6.12
N ALA A 86 -5.74 12.42 -5.62
CA ALA A 86 -4.57 11.98 -6.38
C ALA A 86 -4.32 10.50 -6.09
N TYR A 87 -4.75 9.63 -6.99
CA TYR A 87 -4.47 8.20 -6.88
C TYR A 87 -4.24 7.55 -8.23
N ILE A 88 -3.44 6.49 -8.24
CA ILE A 88 -3.28 5.55 -9.35
C ILE A 88 -3.36 4.13 -8.79
N LEU A 89 -4.26 3.31 -9.33
CA LEU A 89 -4.34 1.87 -9.05
C LEU A 89 -4.00 1.12 -10.33
N ILE A 90 -3.08 0.17 -10.23
CA ILE A 90 -2.63 -0.66 -11.34
C ILE A 90 -2.98 -2.11 -10.99
N GLU A 91 -3.76 -2.75 -11.85
CA GLU A 91 -4.11 -4.17 -11.74
C GLU A 91 -3.92 -4.91 -13.06
N GLU A 92 -3.85 -6.23 -12.98
CA GLU A 92 -3.91 -7.10 -14.15
C GLU A 92 -5.32 -7.04 -14.76
N ALA A 93 -5.43 -6.63 -16.03
CA ALA A 93 -6.71 -6.68 -16.75
C ALA A 93 -7.00 -8.11 -17.23
N ASN A 94 -5.95 -8.77 -17.72
CA ASN A 94 -5.88 -10.15 -18.20
C ASN A 94 -4.40 -10.58 -18.19
N THR A 95 -4.05 -11.74 -18.74
CA THR A 95 -2.67 -12.25 -18.74
C THR A 95 -1.60 -11.37 -19.40
N THR A 96 -1.98 -10.38 -20.22
CA THR A 96 -1.04 -9.55 -20.99
C THR A 96 -1.24 -8.06 -20.83
N ASP A 97 -2.41 -7.63 -20.34
CA ASP A 97 -2.82 -6.24 -20.33
C ASP A 97 -2.91 -5.70 -18.90
N THR A 98 -2.68 -4.40 -18.76
CA THR A 98 -2.78 -3.69 -17.48
C THR A 98 -4.03 -2.84 -17.47
N ARG A 99 -4.78 -2.88 -16.36
CA ARG A 99 -5.85 -1.93 -16.08
C ARG A 99 -5.37 -0.87 -15.10
N ILE A 100 -5.58 0.39 -15.43
CA ILE A 100 -5.21 1.54 -14.61
C ILE A 100 -6.46 2.31 -14.21
N TYR A 101 -6.61 2.58 -12.92
CA TYR A 101 -7.58 3.50 -12.36
C TYR A 101 -6.82 4.76 -11.93
N SER A 102 -7.26 5.93 -12.34
CA SER A 102 -6.60 7.18 -11.99
C SER A 102 -7.64 8.22 -11.59
N SER A 103 -7.29 9.13 -10.68
CA SER A 103 -8.14 10.29 -10.40
C SER A 103 -8.30 11.24 -11.60
N LEU A 104 -7.46 11.09 -12.64
CA LEU A 104 -7.53 11.88 -13.88
C LEU A 104 -8.59 11.37 -14.86
N PHE A 105 -8.97 10.10 -14.78
CA PHE A 105 -9.87 9.48 -15.76
C PHE A 105 -11.13 8.94 -15.05
N PRO A 106 -12.34 9.22 -15.56
CA PRO A 106 -13.58 8.76 -14.93
C PRO A 106 -13.79 7.26 -15.04
N THR A 107 -13.12 6.61 -15.99
CA THR A 107 -13.19 5.16 -16.23
C THR A 107 -11.79 4.56 -16.24
N PRO A 108 -11.62 3.29 -15.81
CA PRO A 108 -10.34 2.63 -15.90
C PRO A 108 -9.88 2.50 -17.35
N GLU A 109 -8.61 2.78 -17.59
CA GLU A 109 -7.97 2.58 -18.89
C GLU A 109 -7.30 1.21 -18.94
N ILE A 110 -7.26 0.62 -20.14
CA ILE A 110 -6.55 -0.64 -20.40
C ILE A 110 -5.35 -0.33 -21.28
N ILE A 111 -4.16 -0.68 -20.81
CA ILE A 111 -2.92 -0.62 -21.57
C ILE A 111 -2.66 -2.02 -22.14
N PRO A 112 -2.71 -2.18 -23.47
CA PRO A 112 -2.56 -3.49 -24.10
C PRO A 112 -1.09 -3.95 -24.11
N ASN A 113 -0.87 -5.26 -24.05
CA ASN A 113 0.41 -5.93 -24.21
C ASN A 113 1.52 -5.51 -23.22
N VAL A 114 1.14 -5.03 -22.04
CA VAL A 114 2.07 -4.69 -20.97
C VAL A 114 1.48 -5.10 -19.62
N SER A 115 2.29 -5.73 -18.77
CA SER A 115 1.93 -6.11 -17.39
C SER A 115 2.68 -5.26 -16.37
N TYR A 116 2.25 -4.02 -16.14
CA TYR A 116 2.86 -3.12 -15.16
C TYR A 116 2.70 -3.57 -13.71
N TRP A 117 1.85 -4.55 -13.42
CA TRP A 117 1.87 -5.15 -12.08
C TRP A 117 3.19 -5.91 -11.81
N THR A 118 3.86 -6.37 -12.86
CA THR A 118 5.12 -7.10 -12.78
C THR A 118 6.28 -6.10 -12.75
N LEU A 119 6.95 -5.99 -11.60
CA LEU A 119 8.08 -5.06 -11.44
C LEU A 119 9.22 -5.31 -12.45
N ALA A 120 9.36 -6.53 -12.96
CA ALA A 120 10.34 -6.87 -13.99
C ALA A 120 10.12 -6.11 -15.31
N GLU A 121 8.87 -5.73 -15.64
CA GLU A 121 8.59 -4.93 -16.84
C GLU A 121 9.19 -3.52 -16.74
N TYR A 122 9.29 -2.96 -15.53
CA TYR A 122 9.96 -1.66 -15.32
C TYR A 122 11.45 -1.73 -15.60
N LEU A 123 12.10 -2.89 -15.37
CA LEU A 123 13.52 -3.06 -15.70
C LEU A 123 13.77 -2.93 -17.20
N LYS A 124 12.81 -3.33 -18.05
CA LYS A 124 12.91 -3.16 -19.51
C LYS A 124 12.84 -1.69 -19.95
N LEU A 125 12.26 -0.82 -19.11
CA LEU A 125 12.17 0.63 -19.36
C LEU A 125 13.46 1.36 -18.99
N ILE A 126 14.31 0.75 -18.15
CA ILE A 126 15.62 1.29 -17.82
C ILE A 126 16.54 0.96 -18.99
N LYS A 127 16.72 1.93 -19.89
CA LYS A 127 17.75 1.84 -20.94
C LYS A 127 19.13 1.81 -20.28
N SER A 128 19.83 0.70 -20.44
CA SER A 128 21.30 0.64 -20.32
C SER A 128 21.96 1.33 -21.51
#